data_AF-A0A7Y5NXQ1-F1
#
_entry.id   AF-A0A7Y5NXQ1-F1
#
_cell.length_a   1.000
_cell.length_b   1.000
_cell.length_c   1.000
_cell.angle_alpha   90.00
_cell.angle_beta   90.00
_cell.angle_gamma   90.00
#
_symmetry.space_group_name_H-M   'P 1'
#
loop_
_entity.id
_entity.type
_entity.pdbx_description
1 polymer ?
#
loop_
_entity_poly.entity_id
_entity_poly.type
_entity_poly.pdbx_seq_one_letter_code
_entity_poly.pdbx_strand_id
1 'polypeptide(L)'
;MSLPPAPKLAACLAALERAAIRLRLLGYRGEVDGLPADAAAEVAALADAVHNLPYLIQHWDRCDEHLLRWMLKDCDSRFPHGGELLAAYEHAEAKAG
;
A
#
# COMPACT_ATOMS: atom_id res chain seq x y z
N MET A 1 14.32 -16.73 -4.22
CA MET A 1 13.93 -15.35 -3.92
C MET A 1 14.60 -14.47 -4.96
N SER A 2 13.81 -13.86 -5.84
CA SER A 2 14.27 -12.78 -6.70
C SER A 2 13.69 -11.48 -6.16
N LEU A 3 14.51 -10.45 -6.11
CA LEU A 3 14.03 -9.10 -5.85
C LEU A 3 13.40 -8.52 -7.14
N PRO A 4 12.52 -7.51 -7.01
CA PRO A 4 12.01 -6.77 -8.16
C PRO A 4 13.15 -6.04 -8.88
N PRO A 5 13.00 -5.74 -10.18
CA PRO A 5 13.79 -4.71 -10.84
C PRO A 5 13.75 -3.40 -10.03
N ALA A 6 14.85 -2.63 -10.07
CA ALA A 6 14.98 -1.42 -9.24
C ALA A 6 13.77 -0.46 -9.33
N PRO A 7 13.17 -0.20 -10.52
CA PRO A 7 11.99 0.66 -10.60
C PRO A 7 10.76 0.09 -9.86
N LYS A 8 10.55 -1.22 -9.96
CA LYS A 8 9.46 -1.94 -9.30
C LYS A 8 9.66 -2.00 -7.79
N LEU A 9 10.90 -2.18 -7.35
CA LEU A 9 11.25 -2.17 -5.94
C LEU A 9 10.98 -0.79 -5.33
N ALA A 10 11.41 0.28 -5.99
CA ALA A 10 11.13 1.64 -5.56
C ALA A 10 9.62 1.91 -5.48
N ALA A 11 8.86 1.46 -6.48
CA ALA A 11 7.40 1.58 -6.53
C ALA A 11 6.70 0.86 -5.38
N CYS A 12 7.07 -0.40 -5.09
CA CYS A 12 6.49 -1.16 -3.99
C CYS A 12 6.83 -0.54 -2.63
N LEU A 13 8.06 -0.04 -2.45
CA LEU A 13 8.48 0.62 -1.22
C LEU A 13 7.75 1.95 -1.01
N ALA A 14 7.50 2.73 -2.06
CA ALA A 14 6.74 3.97 -1.98
C ALA A 14 5.27 3.72 -1.55
N ALA A 15 4.63 2.69 -2.11
CA ALA A 15 3.29 2.29 -1.68
C ALA A 15 3.28 1.78 -0.22
N LEU A 16 4.28 0.98 0.17
CA LEU A 16 4.40 0.45 1.53
C LEU A 16 4.61 1.57 2.56
N GLU A 17 5.49 2.53 2.26
CA GLU A 17 5.73 3.71 3.11
C GLU A 17 4.42 4.46 3.36
N ARG A 18 3.66 4.76 2.30
CA ARG A 18 2.38 5.46 2.39
C ARG A 18 1.37 4.68 3.22
N ALA A 19 1.26 3.37 2.98
CA ALA A 19 0.35 2.52 3.73
C ALA A 19 0.71 2.47 5.22
N ALA A 20 2.00 2.29 5.55
CA ALA A 20 2.49 2.18 6.92
C ALA A 20 2.31 3.49 7.70
N ILE A 21 2.66 4.64 7.10
CA ILE A 21 2.48 5.95 7.74
C ILE A 21 1.00 6.23 7.99
N ARG A 22 0.14 5.97 7.00
CA ARG A 22 -1.30 6.23 7.11
C ARG A 22 -1.95 5.33 8.17
N LEU A 23 -1.60 4.05 8.19
CA LEU A 23 -2.06 3.11 9.22
C LEU A 23 -1.63 3.56 10.62
N ARG A 24 -0.39 4.05 10.77
CA ARG A 24 0.11 4.58 12.04
C ARG A 24 -0.68 5.80 12.50
N LEU A 25 -0.99 6.73 11.59
CA LEU A 25 -1.76 7.93 11.91
C LEU A 25 -3.21 7.60 12.30
N LEU A 26 -3.84 6.63 11.63
CA LEU A 26 -5.16 6.13 12.03
C LEU A 26 -5.14 5.45 13.39
N GLY A 27 -4.13 4.60 13.64
CA GLY A 27 -3.95 3.96 14.94
C GLY A 27 -3.82 4.98 16.06
N TYR A 28 -2.98 6.00 15.88
CA TYR A 28 -2.82 7.10 16.84
C TYR A 28 -4.14 7.86 17.06
N ARG A 29 -4.86 8.21 15.98
CA ARG A 29 -6.17 8.87 16.10
C ARG A 29 -7.18 8.01 16.87
N GLY A 30 -7.18 6.70 16.61
CA GLY A 30 -8.02 5.73 17.31
C GLY A 30 -7.72 5.63 18.80
N GLU A 31 -6.46 5.75 19.21
CA GLU A 31 -6.07 5.80 20.61
C GLU A 31 -6.51 7.11 21.31
N VAL A 32 -6.50 8.25 20.60
CA VAL A 32 -6.80 9.57 21.18
C VAL A 32 -8.31 9.84 21.26
N ASP A 33 -9.03 9.70 20.14
CA ASP A 33 -10.43 10.14 20.01
C ASP A 33 -11.39 9.02 19.59
N GLY A 34 -10.88 7.80 19.39
CA GLY A 34 -11.60 6.72 18.73
C GLY A 34 -11.61 6.86 17.20
N LEU A 35 -11.90 5.75 16.51
CA LEU A 35 -12.07 5.74 15.05
C LEU A 35 -13.56 5.68 14.68
N PRO A 36 -13.99 6.47 13.67
CA PRO A 36 -15.33 6.34 13.14
C PRO A 36 -15.51 4.97 12.43
N ALA A 37 -16.74 4.50 12.31
CA ALA A 37 -17.04 3.15 11.82
C ALA A 37 -16.55 2.92 10.37
N ASP A 38 -16.53 3.97 9.55
CA ASP A 38 -16.04 3.95 8.17
C ASP A 38 -14.52 3.82 8.07
N ALA A 39 -13.76 4.17 9.12
CA ALA A 39 -12.31 4.00 9.15
C ALA A 39 -11.88 2.53 9.33
N ALA A 40 -12.78 1.62 9.75
CA ALA A 40 -12.44 0.21 9.90
C ALA A 40 -12.09 -0.45 8.56
N ALA A 41 -12.78 -0.08 7.48
CA ALA A 41 -12.50 -0.57 6.13
C ALA A 41 -11.12 -0.10 5.64
N GLU A 42 -10.76 1.14 5.95
CA GLU A 42 -9.47 1.73 5.62
C GLU A 42 -8.33 1.04 6.41
N VAL A 43 -8.51 0.81 7.71
CA VAL A 43 -7.53 0.09 8.54
C VAL A 43 -7.29 -1.32 8.00
N ALA A 44 -8.34 -2.07 7.68
CA ALA A 44 -8.21 -3.41 7.12
C ALA A 44 -7.46 -3.40 5.78
N ALA A 45 -7.82 -2.48 4.88
CA ALA A 45 -7.17 -2.34 3.57
C ALA A 45 -5.69 -1.97 3.68
N LEU A 46 -5.34 -1.08 4.62
CA LEU A 46 -3.96 -0.70 4.89
C LEU A 46 -3.15 -1.85 5.52
N ALA A 47 -3.76 -2.60 6.44
CA ALA A 47 -3.13 -3.78 7.03
C ALA A 47 -2.83 -4.85 5.98
N ASP A 48 -3.74 -5.09 5.04
CA ASP A 48 -3.52 -5.97 3.89
C ASP A 48 -2.34 -5.49 3.04
N ALA A 49 -2.27 -4.19 2.71
CA ALA A 49 -1.16 -3.63 1.94
C ALA A 49 0.19 -3.79 2.67
N VAL A 50 0.23 -3.47 3.97
CA VAL A 50 1.43 -3.58 4.82
C VAL A 50 1.88 -5.04 4.98
N HIS A 51 0.94 -5.99 4.98
CA HIS A 51 1.26 -7.42 5.03
C HIS A 51 1.75 -7.97 3.69
N ASN A 52 1.05 -7.63 2.60
CA ASN A 52 1.24 -8.24 1.29
C ASN A 52 2.44 -7.66 0.51
N LEU A 53 2.68 -6.35 0.58
CA LEU A 53 3.77 -5.72 -0.20
C LEU A 53 5.16 -6.30 0.15
N PRO A 54 5.55 -6.47 1.44
CA PRO A 54 6.82 -7.11 1.78
C PRO A 54 6.93 -8.54 1.23
N TYR A 55 5.84 -9.31 1.29
CA TYR A 55 5.79 -10.67 0.76
C TYR A 55 6.02 -10.67 -0.75
N LEU A 56 5.31 -9.81 -1.50
CA LEU A 56 5.46 -9.71 -2.95
C LEU A 56 6.88 -9.26 -3.37
N ILE A 57 7.52 -8.36 -2.62
CA ILE A 57 8.91 -7.95 -2.85
C ILE A 57 9.87 -9.14 -2.69
N GLN A 58 9.68 -9.98 -1.68
CA GLN A 58 10.55 -11.13 -1.40
C GLN A 58 10.33 -12.31 -2.37
N HIS A 59 9.15 -12.37 -2.99
CA HIS A 59 8.70 -13.42 -3.89
C HIS A 59 8.33 -12.87 -5.27
N TRP A 60 9.15 -11.94 -5.79
CA TRP A 60 8.85 -11.20 -7.01
C TRP A 60 8.67 -12.10 -8.24
N ASP A 61 9.36 -13.25 -8.28
CA ASP A 61 9.21 -14.27 -9.32
C ASP A 61 7.77 -14.80 -9.47
N ARG A 62 6.94 -14.61 -8.45
CA ARG A 62 5.52 -15.00 -8.42
C ARG A 62 4.59 -13.79 -8.40
N CYS A 63 5.12 -12.57 -8.46
CA CYS A 63 4.32 -11.37 -8.43
C CYS A 63 3.64 -11.16 -9.79
N ASP A 64 2.30 -11.16 -9.76
CA ASP A 64 1.51 -10.66 -10.88
C ASP A 64 1.37 -9.13 -10.70
N GLU A 65 2.05 -8.38 -11.56
CA GLU A 65 2.06 -6.92 -11.51
C GLU A 65 0.68 -6.31 -11.77
N HIS A 66 -0.15 -6.95 -12.60
CA HIS A 66 -1.51 -6.47 -12.86
C HIS A 66 -2.37 -6.63 -11.61
N LEU A 67 -2.26 -7.80 -10.95
CA LEU A 67 -2.94 -8.04 -9.67
C LEU A 67 -2.45 -7.09 -8.58
N LEU A 68 -1.14 -6.84 -8.48
CA LEU A 68 -0.58 -5.87 -7.53
C LEU A 68 -1.20 -4.48 -7.72
N ARG A 69 -1.21 -3.96 -8.95
CA ARG A 69 -1.80 -2.65 -9.24
C ARG A 69 -3.30 -2.62 -8.95
N TRP A 70 -4.01 -3.70 -9.24
CA TRP A 70 -5.42 -3.83 -8.89
C TRP A 70 -5.64 -3.83 -7.36
N MET A 71 -4.82 -4.55 -6.59
CA MET A 71 -4.89 -4.56 -5.13
C MET A 71 -4.64 -3.17 -4.54
N LEU A 72 -3.67 -2.41 -5.06
CA LEU A 72 -3.41 -1.04 -4.63
C LEU A 72 -4.61 -0.12 -4.92
N LYS A 73 -5.20 -0.25 -6.12
CA LYS A 73 -6.41 0.50 -6.51
C LYS A 73 -7.60 0.16 -5.61
N ASP A 74 -7.81 -1.13 -5.36
CA ASP A 74 -8.89 -1.62 -4.51
C ASP A 74 -8.72 -1.12 -3.08
N CYS A 75 -7.50 -1.13 -2.56
CA CYS A 75 -7.15 -0.52 -1.27
C CYS A 75 -7.55 0.96 -1.25
N ASP A 76 -7.08 1.76 -2.22
CA ASP A 76 -7.37 3.20 -2.31
C ASP A 76 -8.88 3.50 -2.39
N SER A 77 -9.65 2.61 -3.04
CA SER A 77 -11.11 2.77 -3.19
C SER A 77 -11.89 2.60 -1.89
N ARG A 78 -11.30 1.95 -0.89
CA ARG A 78 -11.91 1.71 0.43
C ARG A 78 -11.70 2.88 1.40
N PHE A 79 -10.96 3.92 0.99
CA PHE A 79 -10.65 5.05 1.85
C PHE A 79 -11.78 6.09 1.75
N PRO A 80 -12.29 6.63 2.87
CA PRO A 80 -13.38 7.62 2.87
C PRO A 80 -13.10 8.89 2.05
N HIS A 81 -11.82 9.22 1.88
CA HIS A 81 -11.36 10.40 1.13
C HIS A 81 -10.43 10.04 -0.04
N GLY A 82 -10.45 8.78 -0.47
CA GLY A 82 -9.50 8.25 -1.45
C GLY A 82 -8.12 7.97 -0.87
N GLY A 83 -7.43 7.02 -1.51
CA GLY A 83 -6.05 6.67 -1.22
C GLY A 83 -5.08 7.09 -2.31
N GLU A 84 -3.80 6.97 -1.99
CA GLU A 84 -2.69 7.38 -2.85
C GLU A 84 -1.66 6.27 -3.03
N LEU A 85 -2.01 5.01 -2.70
CA LEU A 85 -1.05 3.90 -2.77
C LEU A 85 -0.70 3.56 -4.21
N LEU A 86 -1.69 3.47 -5.11
CA LEU A 86 -1.44 3.23 -6.53
C LEU A 86 -0.69 4.42 -7.16
N ALA A 87 -1.10 5.65 -6.82
CA ALA A 87 -0.43 6.84 -7.33
C ALA A 87 1.04 6.92 -6.88
N ALA A 88 1.33 6.56 -5.62
CA ALA A 88 2.69 6.50 -5.11
C ALA A 88 3.53 5.43 -5.82
N TYR A 89 2.93 4.26 -6.08
CA TYR A 89 3.56 3.20 -6.88
C TYR A 89 3.91 3.71 -8.29
N GLU A 90 2.94 4.25 -9.03
CA GLU A 90 3.11 4.67 -10.43
C GLU A 90 4.10 5.82 -10.57
N HIS A 91 4.07 6.77 -9.62
CA HIS A 91 5.02 7.88 -9.60
C HIS A 91 6.46 7.42 -9.38
N ALA A 92 6.68 6.53 -8.40
CA ALA A 92 8.01 6.03 -8.09
C ALA A 92 8.55 5.10 -9.20
N GLU A 93 7.68 4.30 -9.82
CA GLU A 93 8.03 3.48 -10.99
C GLU A 93 8.51 4.35 -12.16
N ALA A 94 7.76 5.40 -12.50
CA ALA A 94 8.09 6.30 -13.60
C ALA A 94 9.36 7.12 -13.36
N LYS A 95 9.72 7.40 -12.10
CA LYS A 95 10.93 8.16 -11.75
C LYS A 95 12.21 7.31 -11.77
N ALA A 96 12.05 6.00 -11.61
CA ALA A 96 13.18 5.07 -11.50
C ALA A 96 13.49 4.32 -12.80
N GLY A 97 12.59 4.35 -13.79
CA GLY A 97 12.79 3.85 -15.15
C GLY A 97 13.40 4.88 -16.09
#